data_AF-A0AAN7V6D0-F1
#
_entry.id   AF-A0AAN7V6D0-F1
#
_cell.length_a   1.000
_cell.length_b   1.000
_cell.length_c   1.000
_cell.angle_alpha   90.00
_cell.angle_beta   90.00
_cell.angle_gamma   90.00
#
_symmetry.space_group_name_H-M   'P 1'
#
loop_
_entity.id
_entity.type
_entity.pdbx_description
1 polymer ?
#
loop_
_entity_poly.entity_id
_entity_poly.type
_entity_poly.pdbx_seq_one_letter_code
_entity_poly.pdbx_strand_id
1 'polypeptide(L)'
;MNQKNQMKIETWERKMLRRILGGKKTIMGWERRTHNELLYHMYGEKSIGEFVKNRRLQWLGHLIRMNDDRNVKNVAWRAPGGRRKNGRPRIRWIQAVENDLTEKRIRNWRVGKKYDRITSEWR
;
A
#
# COMPACT_ATOMS: atom_id res chain seq x y z
N MET A 1 -1.85 6.36 1.26
CA MET A 1 -2.37 6.16 2.64
C MET A 1 -1.68 7.19 3.53
N ASN A 2 -2.36 7.78 4.52
CA ASN A 2 -1.68 8.68 5.47
C ASN A 2 -0.81 7.85 6.43
N GLN A 3 0.37 8.34 6.80
CA GLN A 3 1.31 7.68 7.71
C GLN A 3 0.65 7.32 9.05
N LYS A 4 -0.17 8.21 9.61
CA LYS A 4 -0.92 7.92 10.86
C LYS A 4 -1.89 6.74 10.71
N ASN A 5 -2.54 6.61 9.56
CA ASN A 5 -3.46 5.49 9.30
C ASN A 5 -2.68 4.21 9.03
N GLN A 6 -1.54 4.31 8.35
CA GLN A 6 -0.64 3.18 8.13
C GLN A 6 -0.15 2.61 9.47
N MET A 7 0.35 3.47 10.37
CA MET A 7 0.80 3.06 11.70
C MET A 7 -0.31 2.34 12.48
N LYS A 8 -1.56 2.84 12.43
CA LYS A 8 -2.69 2.17 13.09
C LYS A 8 -2.95 0.76 12.54
N ILE A 9 -2.86 0.60 11.22
CA ILE A 9 -3.03 -0.70 10.56
C ILE A 9 -1.91 -1.65 10.97
N GLU A 10 -0.65 -1.20 10.93
CA GLU A 10 0.50 -2.01 11.35
C GLU A 10 0.44 -2.39 12.84
N THR A 11 0.03 -1.47 13.72
CA THR A 11 -0.16 -1.78 15.15
C THR A 11 -1.24 -2.85 15.34
N TRP A 12 -2.36 -2.73 14.63
CA TRP A 12 -3.44 -3.71 14.69
C TRP A 12 -2.99 -5.07 14.13
N GLU A 13 -2.32 -5.08 12.98
CA GLU A 13 -1.77 -6.27 12.34
C GLU A 13 -0.81 -7.00 13.29
N ARG A 14 0.17 -6.31 13.87
CA ARG A 14 1.12 -6.90 14.84
C ARG A 14 0.42 -7.39 16.11
N LYS A 15 -0.73 -6.82 16.48
CA LYS A 15 -1.55 -7.31 17.60
C LYS A 15 -2.21 -8.64 17.23
N MET A 16 -2.73 -8.76 16.00
CA MET A 16 -3.34 -10.00 15.50
C MET A 16 -2.29 -11.09 15.30
N LEU A 17 -1.17 -10.79 14.66
CA LEU A 17 -0.09 -11.76 14.43
C LEU A 17 0.43 -12.37 15.73
N ARG A 18 0.61 -11.56 16.79
CA ARG A 18 0.99 -12.09 18.12
C ARG A 18 -0.05 -13.01 18.74
N ARG A 19 -1.33 -12.81 18.44
CA ARG A 19 -2.41 -13.69 18.93
C ARG A 19 -2.41 -15.01 18.16
N ILE A 20 -2.24 -14.96 16.85
CA ILE A 20 -2.26 -16.14 15.97
C ILE A 20 -1.00 -16.99 16.16
N LEU A 21 0.19 -16.38 16.13
CA LEU A 21 1.47 -17.09 16.28
C LEU A 21 1.77 -17.52 17.73
N GLY A 22 1.00 -17.03 18.69
CA GLY A 22 1.14 -17.35 20.10
C GLY A 22 2.49 -16.94 20.71
N GLY A 23 2.79 -17.52 21.86
CA GLY A 23 4.06 -17.34 22.56
C GLY A 23 5.22 -18.06 21.86
N LYS A 24 6.44 -17.76 22.29
CA LYS A 24 7.63 -18.58 22.00
C LYS A 24 7.89 -19.50 23.20
N LYS A 25 8.31 -20.74 22.95
CA LYS A 25 8.72 -21.67 24.00
C LYS A 25 10.20 -21.40 24.34
N THR A 26 10.47 -21.05 25.58
CA THR A 26 11.80 -20.90 26.16
C THR A 26 12.02 -21.99 27.21
N ILE A 27 13.27 -22.17 27.66
CA ILE A 27 13.64 -23.06 28.78
C ILE A 27 12.81 -22.75 30.04
N MET A 28 12.49 -21.46 30.27
CA MET A 28 11.69 -21.01 31.42
C MET A 28 10.16 -21.02 31.21
N GLY A 29 9.67 -21.56 30.08
CA GLY A 29 8.24 -21.63 29.77
C GLY A 29 7.82 -20.81 28.53
N TRP A 30 6.58 -20.33 28.51
CA TRP A 30 6.03 -19.57 27.38
C TRP A 30 6.23 -18.07 27.56
N GLU A 31 6.90 -17.44 26.60
CA GLU A 31 7.12 -16.00 26.59
C GLU A 31 6.37 -15.30 25.47
N ARG A 32 6.02 -14.03 25.71
CA ARG A 32 5.43 -13.17 24.69
C ARG A 32 6.47 -12.81 23.63
N ARG A 33 6.06 -12.87 22.36
CA ARG A 33 6.88 -12.41 21.23
C ARG A 33 6.89 -10.87 21.15
N THR A 34 8.05 -10.27 21.39
CA THR A 34 8.24 -8.80 21.41
C THR A 34 8.78 -8.28 20.08
N HIS A 35 9.74 -8.99 19.47
CA HIS A 35 10.45 -8.56 18.27
C HIS A 35 9.54 -8.47 17.03
N ASN A 36 9.38 -7.27 16.48
CA ASN A 36 8.47 -7.04 15.34
C ASN A 36 8.97 -7.70 14.06
N GLU A 37 10.27 -7.67 13.78
CA GLU A 37 10.83 -8.23 12.53
C GLU A 37 10.67 -9.74 12.49
N LEU A 38 10.80 -10.42 13.64
CA LEU A 38 10.59 -11.86 13.73
C LEU A 38 9.11 -12.23 13.49
N LEU A 39 8.17 -11.35 13.87
CA LEU A 39 6.74 -11.59 13.58
C LEU A 39 6.46 -11.59 12.08
N TYR A 40 7.03 -10.65 11.34
CA TYR A 40 6.87 -10.59 9.88
C TYR A 40 7.63 -11.72 9.18
N HIS A 41 8.82 -12.08 9.66
CA HIS A 41 9.56 -13.23 9.15
C HIS A 41 8.79 -14.55 9.32
N MET A 42 8.16 -14.77 10.48
CA MET A 42 7.34 -15.97 10.71
C MET A 42 6.02 -15.94 9.94
N TYR A 43 5.44 -14.75 9.72
CA TYR A 43 4.25 -14.61 8.90
C TYR A 43 4.54 -14.96 7.43
N GLY A 44 5.77 -14.74 6.96
CA GLY A 44 6.22 -15.15 5.62
C GLY A 44 5.65 -14.31 4.48
N GLU A 45 4.85 -13.29 4.81
CA GLU A 45 4.08 -12.48 3.87
C GLU A 45 4.31 -10.99 4.10
N LYS A 46 4.01 -10.20 3.08
CA LYS A 46 4.13 -8.73 3.15
C LYS A 46 3.15 -8.15 4.17
N SER A 47 3.53 -7.03 4.79
CA SER A 47 2.62 -6.35 5.70
C SER A 47 1.36 -5.87 4.96
N ILE A 48 0.23 -5.75 5.66
CA ILE A 48 -1.01 -5.17 5.10
C ILE A 48 -0.74 -3.79 4.49
N GLY A 49 0.14 -3.01 5.12
CA GLY A 49 0.55 -1.70 4.61
C GLY A 49 1.16 -1.80 3.21
N GLU A 50 2.09 -2.73 3.00
CA GLU A 50 2.71 -3.01 1.70
C GLU A 50 1.72 -3.61 0.71
N PHE A 51 0.85 -4.51 1.14
CA PHE A 51 -0.21 -5.07 0.30
C PHE A 51 -1.10 -3.97 -0.28
N VAL A 52 -1.55 -3.03 0.55
CA VAL A 52 -2.37 -1.89 0.13
C VAL A 52 -1.63 -0.97 -0.84
N LYS A 53 -0.31 -0.76 -0.65
CA LYS A 53 0.53 -0.01 -1.61
C LYS A 53 0.60 -0.74 -2.95
N ASN A 54 0.90 -2.05 -2.95
CA ASN A 54 1.01 -2.84 -4.16
C ASN A 54 -0.32 -2.87 -4.94
N ARG A 55 -1.46 -3.05 -4.27
CA ARG A 55 -2.79 -2.97 -4.93
C ARG A 55 -3.07 -1.60 -5.53
N ARG A 56 -2.62 -0.51 -4.87
CA ARG A 56 -2.75 0.84 -5.42
C ARG A 56 -1.96 1.02 -6.71
N LEU A 57 -0.75 0.48 -6.77
CA LEU A 57 0.11 0.53 -7.95
C LEU A 57 -0.42 -0.36 -9.09
N GLN A 58 -0.96 -1.53 -8.78
CA GLN A 58 -1.65 -2.36 -9.77
C GLN A 58 -2.86 -1.64 -10.37
N TRP A 59 -3.64 -0.93 -9.53
CA TRP A 59 -4.74 -0.11 -10.01
C TRP A 59 -4.27 1.04 -10.90
N LEU A 60 -3.15 1.68 -10.56
CA LEU A 60 -2.52 2.65 -11.46
C LEU A 60 -2.19 2.02 -12.82
N GLY A 61 -1.57 0.84 -12.84
CA GLY A 61 -1.27 0.13 -14.10
C GLY A 61 -2.52 -0.20 -14.90
N HIS A 62 -3.61 -0.56 -14.23
CA HIS A 62 -4.91 -0.75 -14.88
C HIS A 62 -5.43 0.56 -15.49
N LEU A 63 -5.39 1.68 -14.77
CA LEU A 63 -5.81 2.99 -15.29
C LEU A 63 -4.98 3.46 -16.48
N ILE A 64 -3.66 3.21 -16.49
CA ILE A 64 -2.78 3.58 -17.61
C ILE A 64 -3.19 2.84 -18.88
N ARG A 65 -3.49 1.53 -18.77
CA ARG A 65 -3.94 0.67 -19.89
C ARG A 65 -5.38 0.91 -20.33
N MET A 66 -6.22 1.44 -19.44
CA MET A 66 -7.61 1.76 -19.75
C MET A 66 -7.69 2.80 -20.87
N ASN A 67 -8.69 2.69 -21.76
CA ASN A 67 -8.90 3.67 -22.83
C ASN A 67 -9.19 5.08 -22.28
N ASP A 68 -8.84 6.11 -23.06
CA ASP A 68 -8.92 7.52 -22.65
C ASP A 68 -10.36 8.07 -22.61
N ASP A 69 -11.31 7.40 -23.27
CA ASP A 69 -12.75 7.71 -23.23
C ASP A 69 -13.39 7.38 -21.87
N ARG A 70 -12.75 6.56 -21.05
CA ARG A 70 -13.32 6.08 -19.79
C ARG A 70 -13.33 7.18 -18.72
N ASN A 71 -14.51 7.47 -18.20
CA ASN A 71 -14.72 8.46 -17.14
C ASN A 71 -13.81 8.26 -15.93
N VAL A 72 -13.51 7.02 -15.54
CA VAL A 72 -12.64 6.71 -14.40
C VAL A 72 -11.22 7.27 -14.61
N LYS A 73 -10.64 7.05 -15.79
CA LYS A 73 -9.31 7.56 -16.15
C LYS A 73 -9.32 9.09 -16.22
N ASN A 74 -10.36 9.66 -16.82
CA ASN A 74 -10.57 11.10 -16.89
C ASN A 74 -10.65 11.76 -15.51
N VAL A 75 -11.45 11.21 -14.58
CA VAL A 75 -11.58 11.72 -13.20
C VAL A 75 -10.26 11.63 -12.45
N ALA A 76 -9.54 10.52 -12.61
CA ALA A 76 -8.27 10.33 -11.94
C ALA A 76 -7.25 11.41 -12.37
N TRP A 77 -7.18 11.76 -13.67
CA TRP A 77 -6.17 12.67 -14.21
C TRP A 77 -6.57 14.14 -14.10
N ARG A 78 -7.86 14.47 -14.28
CA ARG A 78 -8.36 15.85 -14.24
C ARG A 78 -8.43 16.44 -12.83
N ALA A 79 -8.23 15.62 -11.79
CA ALA A 79 -8.12 16.03 -10.40
C ALA A 79 -9.12 17.15 -10.01
N PRO A 80 -10.45 16.87 -10.07
CA PRO A 80 -11.49 17.88 -10.06
C PRO A 80 -11.30 18.89 -8.92
N GLY A 81 -11.39 20.18 -9.29
CA GLY A 81 -11.25 21.31 -8.39
C GLY A 81 -12.39 21.42 -7.37
N GLY A 82 -12.29 22.42 -6.50
CA GLY A 82 -13.34 22.77 -5.52
C GLY A 82 -12.96 22.53 -4.06
N ARG A 83 -13.81 23.06 -3.16
CA ARG A 83 -13.64 22.94 -1.71
C ARG A 83 -13.85 21.48 -1.29
N ARG A 84 -12.90 20.94 -0.51
CA ARG A 84 -13.01 19.58 0.02
C ARG A 84 -14.08 19.55 1.11
N LYS A 85 -15.00 18.57 1.04
CA LYS A 85 -15.95 18.29 2.12
C LYS A 85 -15.22 17.85 3.38
N ASN A 86 -15.78 18.18 4.54
CA ASN A 86 -15.29 17.70 5.83
C ASN A 86 -15.26 16.17 5.86
N GLY A 87 -14.25 15.59 6.51
CA GLY A 87 -14.05 14.14 6.60
C GLY A 87 -13.34 13.50 5.40
N ARG A 88 -13.19 14.19 4.25
CA ARG A 88 -12.42 13.64 3.12
C ARG A 88 -10.94 13.45 3.52
N PRO A 89 -10.30 12.32 3.14
CA PRO A 89 -8.88 12.13 3.38
C PRO A 89 -8.03 13.31 2.86
N ARG A 90 -7.04 13.74 3.65
CA ARG A 90 -6.16 14.87 3.31
C ARG A 90 -5.32 14.63 2.05
N ILE A 91 -4.93 13.37 1.80
CA ILE A 91 -4.10 12.96 0.67
C ILE A 91 -5.01 12.50 -0.47
N ARG A 92 -4.79 13.04 -1.67
CA ARG A 92 -5.48 12.56 -2.89
C ARG A 92 -4.94 11.20 -3.33
N TRP A 93 -5.75 10.41 -4.02
CA TRP A 93 -5.31 9.10 -4.52
C TRP A 93 -4.04 9.21 -5.38
N ILE A 94 -3.98 10.17 -6.31
CA ILE A 94 -2.81 10.37 -7.19
C ILE A 94 -1.53 10.71 -6.39
N GLN A 95 -1.65 11.56 -5.38
CA GLN A 95 -0.54 11.91 -4.48
C GLN A 95 -0.10 10.68 -3.67
N ALA A 96 -1.05 9.85 -3.27
CA ALA A 96 -0.75 8.60 -2.57
C ALA A 96 -0.04 7.60 -3.48
N VAL A 97 -0.32 7.59 -4.78
CA VAL A 97 0.39 6.78 -5.78
C VAL A 97 1.80 7.31 -6.01
N GLU A 98 1.96 8.62 -6.15
CA GLU A 98 3.27 9.27 -6.31
C GLU A 98 4.19 8.95 -5.14
N ASN A 99 3.69 9.04 -3.90
CA ASN A 99 4.46 8.65 -2.72
C ASN A 99 4.90 7.18 -2.76
N ASP A 100 3.99 6.26 -3.13
CA ASP A 100 4.31 4.82 -3.22
C ASP A 100 5.36 4.56 -4.33
N LEU A 101 5.31 5.29 -5.44
CA LEU A 101 6.29 5.19 -6.53
C LEU A 101 7.65 5.78 -6.15
N THR A 102 7.67 6.90 -5.42
CA THR A 102 8.89 7.50 -4.88
C THR A 102 9.59 6.54 -3.94
N GLU A 103 8.84 5.87 -3.05
CA GLU A 103 9.36 4.84 -2.15
C GLU A 103 9.99 3.68 -2.92
N LYS A 104 9.38 3.28 -4.04
CA LYS A 104 9.92 2.25 -4.94
C LYS A 104 10.96 2.77 -5.94
N ARG A 105 11.37 4.04 -5.84
CA ARG A 105 12.35 4.70 -6.73
C ARG A 105 11.95 4.69 -8.21
N ILE A 106 10.65 4.61 -8.52
CA ILE A 106 10.13 4.68 -9.88
C ILE A 106 9.85 6.14 -10.23
N ARG A 107 10.49 6.63 -11.30
CA ARG A 107 10.35 8.00 -11.81
C ARG A 107 9.69 8.02 -13.19
N ASN A 108 9.23 9.19 -13.62
CA ASN A 108 8.71 9.44 -14.96
C ASN A 108 7.52 8.56 -15.40
N TRP A 109 6.76 7.99 -14.45
CA TRP A 109 5.63 7.09 -14.71
C TRP A 109 4.49 7.71 -15.54
N ARG A 110 4.46 9.04 -15.67
CA ARG A 110 3.51 9.80 -16.51
C ARG A 110 3.95 9.90 -17.98
N VAL A 111 5.24 9.70 -18.25
CA VAL A 111 5.84 9.85 -19.59
C VAL A 111 5.82 8.49 -20.27
N GLY A 112 4.70 8.18 -20.91
CA GLY A 112 4.67 7.21 -22.00
C GLY A 112 3.94 5.90 -21.74
N LYS A 113 3.16 5.51 -22.74
CA LYS A 113 2.48 4.23 -22.97
C LYS A 113 3.44 3.02 -23.06
N LYS A 114 4.62 3.06 -22.44
CA LYS A 114 5.74 2.11 -22.62
C LYS A 114 5.92 1.12 -21.46
N TYR A 115 4.97 1.04 -20.52
CA TYR A 115 5.08 0.24 -19.29
C TYR A 115 4.43 -1.15 -19.36
N ASP A 116 4.24 -1.69 -20.56
CA ASP A 116 3.75 -3.06 -20.75
C ASP A 116 4.76 -4.11 -20.27
N ARG A 117 6.06 -3.76 -20.17
CA ARG A 117 7.12 -4.67 -19.67
C ARG A 117 7.35 -4.61 -18.16
N ILE A 118 6.98 -3.52 -17.48
CA ILE A 118 7.18 -3.41 -16.03
C ILE A 118 5.99 -4.02 -15.28
N THR A 119 4.80 -4.09 -15.88
CA THR A 119 3.57 -4.51 -15.18
C THR A 119 3.39 -6.01 -14.99
N SER A 120 4.20 -6.86 -15.62
CA SER A 120 4.23 -8.31 -15.42
C SER A 120 4.84 -8.72 -14.06
N GLU A 121 5.73 -7.89 -13.49
CA GLU A 121 6.36 -8.15 -12.19
C GLU A 121 5.46 -7.87 -10.98
N TRP A 122 4.28 -7.29 -11.19
CA TRP A 122 3.38 -6.87 -10.10
C TRP A 122 2.21 -7.83 -9.88
N ARG A 123 2.31 -9.08 -10.37
CA ARG A 123 1.43 -10.16 -9.92
C ARG A 123 1.87 -10.66 -8.56
#